data_AF-A0A383YVR1-F1
#
_entry.id   AF-A0A383YVR1-F1
#
_cell.length_a   1.000
_cell.length_b   1.000
_cell.length_c   1.000
_cell.angle_alpha   90.00
_cell.angle_beta   90.00
_cell.angle_gamma   90.00
#
_symmetry.space_group_name_H-M   'P 1'
#
loop_
_entity.id
_entity.type
_entity.pdbx_description
1 polymer ?
#
loop_
_entity_poly.entity_id
_entity_poly.type
_entity_poly.pdbx_seq_one_letter_code
_entity_poly.pdbx_strand_id
1 'polypeptide(L)'
;MLGLLMAVLALALAYFALLDGWYLVRVPCAVLRARLLQPRVRDLLAEQSYAGRVLPSDLDLLLHMNNARYLREADVARAAHLARCGVLGALRALGARAVLAASCARYRRSLRLLEPFEVRTRLLGWDDRAFYLEARFISLRDGFVCALLRSRQHVLGTSPERVVQHLCKRRVEPPELPADLQHWIAYNEASSQLLRAESGLGHVVKDQ
;
A
#
# COMPACT_ATOMS: atom_id res chain seq x y z
N MET A 1 30.97 -6.67 29.61
CA MET A 1 30.76 -6.63 28.14
C MET A 1 29.92 -7.81 27.64
N LEU A 2 30.24 -9.06 27.99
CA LEU A 2 29.49 -10.24 27.56
C LEU A 2 28.00 -10.25 27.99
N GLY A 3 27.70 -9.90 29.25
CA GLY A 3 26.31 -9.88 29.73
C GLY A 3 25.42 -8.87 29.00
N LEU A 4 25.96 -7.68 28.66
CA LEU A 4 25.25 -6.68 27.86
C LEU A 4 24.98 -7.17 26.44
N LEU A 5 25.97 -7.80 25.80
CA LEU A 5 25.81 -8.38 24.47
C LEU A 5 24.72 -9.46 24.45
N MET A 6 24.70 -10.35 25.43
CA MET A 6 23.67 -11.40 25.55
C MET A 6 22.27 -10.82 25.74
N ALA A 7 22.14 -9.76 26.56
CA ALA A 7 20.86 -9.08 26.74
C ALA A 7 20.36 -8.44 25.43
N VAL A 8 21.24 -7.77 24.67
CA VAL A 8 20.90 -7.16 23.38
C VAL A 8 20.46 -8.22 22.37
N LEU A 9 21.19 -9.33 22.27
CA LEU A 9 20.84 -10.44 21.36
C LEU A 9 19.51 -11.09 21.74
N ALA A 10 19.25 -11.30 23.04
CA ALA A 10 17.98 -11.85 23.51
C ALA A 10 16.81 -10.91 23.20
N LEU A 11 16.97 -9.60 23.38
CA LEU A 11 15.96 -8.60 23.01
C LEU A 11 15.72 -8.56 21.51
N ALA A 12 16.78 -8.60 20.69
CA ALA A 12 16.65 -8.64 19.24
C ALA A 12 15.92 -9.91 18.77
N LEU A 13 16.25 -11.06 19.35
CA LEU A 13 15.57 -12.32 19.09
C LEU A 13 14.09 -12.23 19.46
N ALA A 14 13.77 -11.74 20.67
CA ALA A 14 12.39 -11.56 21.12
C ALA A 14 11.62 -10.61 20.18
N TYR A 15 12.24 -9.52 19.73
CA TYR A 15 11.65 -8.59 18.78
C TYR A 15 11.27 -9.28 17.46
N PHE A 16 12.18 -10.04 16.85
CA PHE A 16 11.90 -10.72 15.57
C PHE A 16 11.05 -11.98 15.71
N ALA A 17 11.00 -12.60 16.89
CA ALA A 17 10.18 -13.78 17.15
C ALA A 17 8.73 -13.42 17.50
N LEU A 18 8.51 -12.30 18.20
CA LEU A 18 7.19 -11.91 18.72
C LEU A 18 6.53 -10.81 17.88
N LEU A 19 7.31 -10.01 17.16
CA LEU A 19 6.82 -8.91 16.34
C LEU A 19 7.25 -9.09 14.89
N ASP A 20 6.53 -8.41 14.00
CA ASP A 20 6.90 -8.33 12.59
C ASP A 20 8.02 -7.29 12.39
N GLY A 21 9.20 -7.60 12.94
CA GLY A 21 10.28 -6.65 13.07
C GLY A 21 10.70 -6.02 11.74
N TRP A 22 10.76 -6.82 10.67
CA TRP A 22 11.10 -6.31 9.34
C TRP A 22 10.05 -5.32 8.82
N TYR A 23 8.76 -5.60 8.99
CA TYR A 23 7.72 -4.68 8.55
C TYR A 23 7.74 -3.37 9.37
N LEU A 24 7.84 -3.49 10.69
CA LEU A 24 7.84 -2.36 11.63
C LEU A 24 9.07 -1.45 11.47
N VAL A 25 10.19 -1.97 10.96
CA VAL A 25 11.36 -1.15 10.59
C VAL A 25 11.22 -0.57 9.18
N ARG A 26 10.86 -1.40 8.19
CA ARG A 26 10.93 -0.99 6.77
C ARG A 26 9.92 0.09 6.40
N VAL A 27 8.70 0.07 6.93
CA VAL A 27 7.69 1.08 6.59
C VAL A 27 8.10 2.47 7.09
N PRO A 28 8.44 2.69 8.38
CA PRO A 28 8.95 3.98 8.84
C PRO A 28 10.21 4.43 8.09
N CYS A 29 11.18 3.52 7.86
CA CYS A 29 12.37 3.85 7.08
C CYS A 29 12.03 4.29 5.65
N ALA A 30 11.09 3.63 4.98
CA ALA A 30 10.63 4.02 3.65
C ALA A 30 9.97 5.40 3.67
N VAL A 31 9.11 5.69 4.66
CA VAL A 31 8.47 7.00 4.82
C VAL A 31 9.50 8.10 5.12
N LEU A 32 10.45 7.85 6.02
CA LEU A 32 11.50 8.80 6.38
C LEU A 32 12.43 9.09 5.20
N ARG A 33 12.91 8.05 4.52
CA ARG A 33 13.69 8.18 3.28
C ARG A 33 12.94 9.01 2.24
N ALA A 34 11.65 8.71 2.05
CA ALA A 34 10.82 9.37 1.07
C ALA A 34 10.55 10.86 1.40
N ARG A 35 10.52 11.22 2.69
CA ARG A 35 10.35 12.60 3.16
C ARG A 35 11.65 13.41 3.17
N LEU A 36 12.76 12.79 3.54
CA LEU A 36 14.02 13.47 3.84
C LEU A 36 14.99 13.46 2.66
N LEU A 37 15.00 12.39 1.86
CA LEU A 37 16.03 12.14 0.85
C LEU A 37 15.50 12.17 -0.58
N GLN A 38 14.18 12.26 -0.79
CA GLN A 38 13.57 12.22 -2.11
C GLN A 38 12.75 13.49 -2.39
N PRO A 39 12.72 13.97 -3.64
CA PRO A 39 11.92 15.14 -4.00
C PRO A 39 10.43 14.82 -3.86
N ARG A 40 9.68 15.82 -3.40
CA ARG A 40 8.21 15.78 -3.37
C ARG A 40 7.66 15.69 -4.78
N VAL A 41 6.57 14.95 -4.92
CA VAL A 41 5.84 14.79 -6.18
C VAL A 41 4.51 15.51 -6.03
N ARG A 42 4.30 16.58 -6.81
CA ARG A 42 3.07 17.38 -6.73
C ARG A 42 1.91 16.79 -7.52
N ASP A 43 2.23 16.09 -8.61
CA ASP A 43 1.24 15.34 -9.37
C ASP A 43 0.87 14.07 -8.60
N LEU A 44 -0.38 13.99 -8.15
CA LEU A 44 -0.89 12.87 -7.37
C LEU A 44 -1.03 11.59 -8.20
N LEU A 45 -1.21 11.73 -9.52
CA LEU A 45 -1.42 10.62 -10.45
C LEU A 45 -0.10 10.11 -11.06
N ALA A 46 1.00 10.85 -10.84
CA ALA A 46 2.31 10.45 -11.32
C ALA A 46 2.75 9.13 -10.69
N GLU A 47 3.23 8.23 -11.55
CA GLU A 47 3.80 6.96 -11.13
C GLU A 47 5.14 7.16 -10.39
N GLN A 48 5.35 6.38 -9.34
CA GLN A 48 6.59 6.38 -8.56
C GLN A 48 7.13 4.96 -8.40
N SER A 49 8.42 4.80 -8.68
CA SER A 49 9.13 3.53 -8.49
C SER A 49 9.70 3.40 -7.07
N TYR A 50 9.52 2.21 -6.49
CA TYR A 50 10.21 1.78 -5.27
C TYR A 50 10.99 0.49 -5.57
N ALA A 51 12.32 0.58 -5.51
CA ALA A 51 13.20 -0.56 -5.81
C ALA A 51 13.26 -1.56 -4.64
N GLY A 52 13.32 -2.84 -4.99
CA GLY A 52 13.44 -3.96 -4.06
C GLY A 52 14.27 -5.10 -4.64
N ARG A 53 14.55 -6.08 -3.79
CA ARG A 53 15.21 -7.34 -4.17
C ARG A 53 14.60 -8.45 -3.34
N VAL A 54 14.32 -9.60 -3.95
CA VAL A 54 13.78 -10.75 -3.22
C VAL A 54 14.83 -11.29 -2.27
N LEU A 55 14.52 -11.32 -0.98
CA LEU A 55 15.39 -11.83 0.09
C LEU A 55 15.01 -13.27 0.46
N PRO A 56 15.89 -14.00 1.18
CA PRO A 56 15.57 -15.34 1.67
C PRO A 56 14.27 -15.40 2.49
N SER A 57 13.99 -14.37 3.29
CA SER A 57 12.77 -14.25 4.11
C SER A 57 11.50 -13.96 3.30
N ASP A 58 11.63 -13.71 1.99
CA ASP A 58 10.52 -13.46 1.09
C ASP A 58 10.03 -14.73 0.37
N LEU A 59 10.76 -15.84 0.48
CA LEU A 59 10.44 -17.07 -0.22
C LEU A 59 9.37 -17.90 0.49
N ASP A 60 8.58 -18.63 -0.28
CA ASP A 60 7.76 -19.75 0.19
C ASP A 60 8.50 -21.09 0.06
N LEU A 61 7.82 -22.18 0.41
CA LEU A 61 8.35 -23.54 0.32
C LEU A 61 8.66 -23.99 -1.11
N LEU A 62 8.11 -23.30 -2.12
CA LEU A 62 8.38 -23.55 -3.54
C LEU A 62 9.56 -22.70 -4.05
N LEU A 63 10.28 -21.99 -3.16
CA LEU A 63 11.43 -21.14 -3.48
C LEU A 63 11.11 -19.98 -4.43
N HIS A 64 9.85 -19.55 -4.44
CA HIS A 64 9.39 -18.36 -5.15
C HIS A 64 9.01 -17.28 -4.16
N MET A 65 9.02 -16.01 -4.60
CA MET A 65 8.52 -14.93 -3.75
C MET A 65 7.08 -15.23 -3.34
N ASN A 66 6.87 -15.32 -2.03
CA ASN A 66 5.59 -15.64 -1.43
C ASN A 66 4.53 -14.60 -1.83
N ASN A 67 3.33 -15.06 -2.19
CA ASN A 67 2.22 -14.20 -2.62
C ASN A 67 1.90 -13.06 -1.63
N ALA A 68 1.97 -13.32 -0.33
CA ALA A 68 1.73 -12.32 0.72
C ALA A 68 2.85 -11.26 0.80
N ARG A 69 4.07 -11.58 0.33
CA ARG A 69 5.16 -10.61 0.26
C ARG A 69 4.91 -9.53 -0.77
N TYR A 70 4.21 -9.82 -1.87
CA TYR A 70 3.81 -8.78 -2.83
C TYR A 70 2.91 -7.73 -2.16
N LEU A 71 1.93 -8.13 -1.34
CA LEU A 71 1.08 -7.18 -0.62
C LEU A 71 1.89 -6.31 0.35
N ARG A 72 2.83 -6.92 1.08
CA ARG A 72 3.72 -6.20 2.00
C ARG A 72 4.63 -5.20 1.30
N GLU A 73 5.26 -5.61 0.19
CA GLU A 73 6.10 -4.70 -0.61
C GLU A 73 5.27 -3.56 -1.22
N ALA A 74 4.04 -3.85 -1.66
CA ALA A 74 3.11 -2.83 -2.15
C ALA A 74 2.72 -1.84 -1.03
N ASP A 75 2.57 -2.29 0.21
CA ASP A 75 2.30 -1.42 1.36
C ASP A 75 3.47 -0.49 1.66
N VAL A 76 4.71 -1.00 1.63
CA VAL A 76 5.93 -0.19 1.80
C VAL A 76 6.04 0.86 0.70
N ALA A 77 5.87 0.44 -0.57
CA ALA A 77 5.90 1.33 -1.72
C ALA A 77 4.78 2.39 -1.67
N ARG A 78 3.57 1.99 -1.26
CA ARG A 78 2.43 2.89 -1.06
C ARG A 78 2.69 3.92 0.05
N ALA A 79 3.23 3.51 1.18
CA ALA A 79 3.60 4.43 2.26
C ALA A 79 4.62 5.49 1.78
N ALA A 80 5.65 5.07 1.03
CA ALA A 80 6.61 5.98 0.42
C ALA A 80 5.95 6.92 -0.60
N HIS A 81 5.11 6.40 -1.50
CA HIS A 81 4.36 7.16 -2.50
C HIS A 81 3.49 8.25 -1.85
N LEU A 82 2.67 7.88 -0.85
CA LEU A 82 1.80 8.81 -0.14
C LEU A 82 2.59 9.83 0.69
N ALA A 83 3.78 9.47 1.18
CA ALA A 83 4.67 10.41 1.85
C ALA A 83 5.20 11.48 0.88
N ARG A 84 5.63 11.09 -0.34
CA ARG A 84 6.16 12.01 -1.35
C ARG A 84 5.11 12.92 -1.97
N CYS A 85 3.88 12.42 -2.09
CA CYS A 85 2.72 13.21 -2.52
C CYS A 85 2.22 14.18 -1.44
N GLY A 86 2.73 14.08 -0.20
CA GLY A 86 2.23 14.85 0.93
C GLY A 86 0.90 14.35 1.52
N VAL A 87 0.30 13.31 0.95
CA VAL A 87 -0.99 12.74 1.40
C VAL A 87 -0.94 12.33 2.88
N LEU A 88 0.14 11.70 3.34
CA LEU A 88 0.29 11.37 4.77
C LEU A 88 0.37 12.61 5.69
N GLY A 89 0.80 13.75 5.16
CA GLY A 89 0.79 15.03 5.88
C GLY A 89 -0.62 15.62 5.92
N ALA A 90 -1.30 15.66 4.77
CA ALA A 90 -2.66 16.16 4.64
C ALA A 90 -3.66 15.36 5.49
N LEU A 91 -3.58 14.03 5.47
CA LEU A 91 -4.41 13.17 6.33
C LEU A 91 -4.24 13.54 7.81
N ARG A 92 -3.00 13.66 8.29
CA ARG A 92 -2.73 14.07 9.68
C ARG A 92 -3.25 15.47 10.00
N ALA A 93 -3.06 16.44 9.10
CA ALA A 93 -3.55 17.81 9.29
C ALA A 93 -5.08 17.90 9.34
N LEU A 94 -5.78 16.98 8.67
CA LEU A 94 -7.24 16.88 8.64
C LEU A 94 -7.80 15.93 9.71
N GLY A 95 -6.98 15.40 10.62
CA GLY A 95 -7.43 14.41 11.62
C GLY A 95 -7.91 13.09 11.00
N ALA A 96 -7.48 12.80 9.78
CA ALA A 96 -7.94 11.68 8.98
C ALA A 96 -6.90 10.56 8.87
N ARG A 97 -7.37 9.37 8.50
CA ARG A 97 -6.53 8.20 8.23
C ARG A 97 -7.04 7.43 7.02
N ALA A 98 -6.12 6.78 6.30
CA ALA A 98 -6.45 5.88 5.21
C ALA A 98 -6.33 4.42 5.67
N VAL A 99 -7.35 3.61 5.39
CA VAL A 99 -7.41 2.19 5.77
C VAL A 99 -7.66 1.36 4.51
N LEU A 100 -6.91 0.26 4.35
CA LEU A 100 -7.12 -0.68 3.25
C LEU A 100 -8.47 -1.39 3.43
N ALA A 101 -9.42 -1.10 2.55
CA ALA A 101 -10.76 -1.68 2.58
C ALA A 101 -10.90 -2.89 1.66
N ALA A 102 -10.19 -2.89 0.54
CA ALA A 102 -10.13 -4.02 -0.38
C ALA A 102 -8.81 -4.02 -1.15
N SER A 103 -8.32 -5.20 -1.48
CA SER A 103 -7.21 -5.38 -2.42
C SER A 103 -7.49 -6.57 -3.34
N CYS A 104 -6.90 -6.54 -4.53
CA CYS A 104 -6.80 -7.73 -5.38
C CYS A 104 -5.40 -7.80 -5.98
N ALA A 105 -4.91 -9.03 -6.16
CA ALA A 105 -3.61 -9.29 -6.75
C ALA A 105 -3.78 -10.21 -7.96
N ARG A 106 -3.14 -9.84 -9.07
CA ARG A 106 -2.98 -10.70 -10.25
C ARG A 106 -1.52 -11.05 -10.38
N TYR A 107 -1.20 -12.33 -10.23
CA TYR A 107 0.15 -12.86 -10.38
C TYR A 107 0.33 -13.38 -11.79
N ARG A 108 1.39 -12.94 -12.47
CA ARG A 108 1.73 -13.36 -13.84
C ARG A 108 2.98 -14.24 -13.86
N ARG A 109 4.00 -13.85 -13.09
CA ARG A 109 5.25 -14.60 -12.96
C ARG A 109 5.87 -14.36 -11.59
N SER A 110 6.37 -15.43 -10.98
CA SER A 110 7.07 -15.33 -9.70
C SER A 110 8.45 -14.72 -9.85
N LEU A 111 8.78 -13.77 -8.98
CA LEU A 111 10.16 -13.31 -8.77
C LEU A 111 10.95 -14.38 -7.99
N ARG A 112 12.22 -14.56 -8.34
CA ARG A 112 13.12 -15.55 -7.72
C ARG A 112 14.05 -14.92 -6.68
N LEU A 113 14.69 -15.77 -5.87
CA LEU A 113 15.69 -15.35 -4.89
C LEU A 113 16.73 -14.39 -5.50
N LEU A 114 17.00 -13.28 -4.80
CA LEU A 114 17.91 -12.20 -5.17
C LEU A 114 17.57 -11.48 -6.49
N GLU A 115 16.41 -11.73 -7.08
CA GLU A 115 15.94 -11.01 -8.25
C GLU A 115 15.64 -9.54 -7.91
N PRO A 116 16.25 -8.57 -8.60
CA PRO A 116 15.92 -7.16 -8.43
C PRO A 116 14.59 -6.85 -9.12
N PHE A 117 13.76 -6.03 -8.47
CA PHE A 117 12.47 -5.61 -9.00
C PHE A 117 12.16 -4.16 -8.60
N GLU A 118 11.19 -3.58 -9.29
CA GLU A 118 10.58 -2.31 -8.91
C GLU A 118 9.09 -2.48 -8.65
N VAL A 119 8.59 -1.81 -7.62
CA VAL A 119 7.16 -1.60 -7.40
C VAL A 119 6.81 -0.21 -7.92
N ARG A 120 6.15 -0.14 -9.06
CA ARG A 120 5.63 1.12 -9.61
C ARG A 120 4.24 1.37 -9.09
N THR A 121 4.11 2.40 -8.26
CA THR A 121 2.88 2.76 -7.57
C THR A 121 2.31 4.04 -8.15
N ARG A 122 1.01 4.08 -8.41
CA ARG A 122 0.29 5.31 -8.81
C ARG A 122 -1.11 5.36 -8.20
N LEU A 123 -1.59 6.57 -7.95
CA LEU A 123 -3.01 6.82 -7.69
C LEU A 123 -3.76 6.80 -9.02
N LEU A 124 -4.78 5.95 -9.14
CA LEU A 124 -5.65 5.89 -10.32
C LEU A 124 -6.77 6.93 -10.25
N GLY A 125 -7.21 7.28 -9.05
CA GLY A 125 -8.27 8.25 -8.80
C GLY A 125 -8.88 8.05 -7.42
N TRP A 126 -10.01 8.70 -7.18
CA TRP A 126 -10.76 8.60 -5.92
C TRP A 126 -12.25 8.78 -6.17
N ASP A 127 -13.03 8.26 -5.23
CA ASP A 127 -14.46 8.56 -5.11
C ASP A 127 -14.73 9.33 -3.80
N ASP A 128 -15.98 9.37 -3.36
CA ASP A 128 -16.38 10.07 -2.13
C ASP A 128 -15.77 9.48 -0.85
N ARG A 129 -15.34 8.21 -0.88
CA ARG A 129 -14.95 7.43 0.31
C ARG A 129 -13.53 6.92 0.26
N ALA A 130 -12.94 6.72 -0.93
CA ALA A 130 -11.72 5.95 -1.10
C ALA A 130 -10.77 6.51 -2.16
N PHE A 131 -9.47 6.35 -1.90
CA PHE A 131 -8.43 6.40 -2.93
C PHE A 131 -8.23 5.03 -3.58
N TYR A 132 -8.04 5.02 -4.90
CA TYR A 132 -7.74 3.81 -5.67
C TYR A 132 -6.30 3.83 -6.16
N LEU A 133 -5.48 2.88 -5.72
CA LEU A 133 -4.07 2.81 -6.10
C LEU A 133 -3.76 1.51 -6.82
N GLU A 134 -2.79 1.59 -7.71
CA GLU A 134 -2.21 0.47 -8.45
C GLU A 134 -0.74 0.31 -8.04
N ALA A 135 -0.29 -0.93 -7.87
CA ALA A 135 1.11 -1.29 -7.67
C ALA A 135 1.49 -2.39 -8.68
N ARG A 136 2.43 -2.07 -9.57
CA ARG A 136 2.97 -2.99 -10.58
C ARG A 136 4.35 -3.47 -10.15
N PHE A 137 4.53 -4.78 -10.08
CA PHE A 137 5.83 -5.41 -9.80
C PHE A 137 6.51 -5.70 -11.12
N ILE A 138 7.62 -5.03 -11.39
CA ILE A 138 8.38 -5.17 -12.63
C ILE A 138 9.73 -5.80 -12.32
N SER A 139 10.05 -6.91 -12.99
CA SER A 139 11.40 -7.50 -12.91
C SER A 139 12.39 -6.56 -13.59
N LEU A 140 13.49 -6.25 -12.92
CA LEU A 140 14.57 -5.47 -13.51
C LEU A 140 15.50 -6.31 -14.40
N ARG A 141 15.26 -7.63 -14.51
CA ARG A 141 16.01 -8.50 -15.43
C ARG A 141 15.57 -8.34 -16.87
N ASP A 142 14.27 -8.22 -17.10
CA ASP A 142 13.67 -8.24 -18.44
C ASP A 142 12.50 -7.26 -18.62
N GLY A 143 12.17 -6.45 -17.61
CA GLY A 143 11.07 -5.47 -17.66
C GLY A 143 9.67 -6.08 -17.56
N PHE A 144 9.54 -7.38 -17.30
CA PHE A 144 8.22 -8.03 -17.24
C PHE A 144 7.43 -7.62 -16.00
N VAL A 145 6.14 -7.33 -16.17
CA VAL A 145 5.21 -7.11 -15.05
C VAL A 145 4.86 -8.46 -14.40
N CYS A 146 5.53 -8.80 -13.32
CA CYS A 146 5.38 -10.03 -12.55
C CYS A 146 4.04 -10.10 -11.80
N ALA A 147 3.58 -8.98 -11.26
CA ALA A 147 2.30 -8.90 -10.57
C ALA A 147 1.67 -7.51 -10.68
N LEU A 148 0.33 -7.45 -10.58
CA LEU A 148 -0.46 -6.24 -10.52
C LEU A 148 -1.35 -6.28 -9.29
N LEU A 149 -1.21 -5.30 -8.41
CA LEU A 149 -2.03 -5.16 -7.21
C LEU A 149 -2.89 -3.91 -7.33
N ARG A 150 -4.17 -4.03 -6.97
CA ARG A 150 -5.08 -2.89 -6.75
C ARG A 150 -5.42 -2.79 -5.29
N SER A 151 -5.57 -1.56 -4.82
CA SER A 151 -5.98 -1.29 -3.45
C SER A 151 -6.99 -0.15 -3.38
N ARG A 152 -8.01 -0.35 -2.55
CA ARG A 152 -9.04 0.61 -2.17
C ARG A 152 -8.73 1.08 -0.76
N GLN A 153 -8.37 2.35 -0.60
CA GLN A 153 -8.02 2.96 0.68
C GLN A 153 -9.17 3.85 1.15
N HIS A 154 -10.00 3.38 2.08
CA HIS A 154 -11.04 4.22 2.68
C HIS A 154 -10.40 5.33 3.50
N VAL A 155 -10.88 6.55 3.30
CA VAL A 155 -10.49 7.71 4.11
C VAL A 155 -11.51 7.87 5.21
N LEU A 156 -11.04 7.85 6.46
CA LEU A 156 -11.85 8.00 7.66
C LEU A 156 -11.58 9.37 8.29
N GLY A 157 -12.61 10.00 8.85
CA GLY A 157 -12.57 11.35 9.44
C GLY A 157 -12.70 12.50 8.44
N THR A 158 -12.62 12.22 7.13
CA THR A 158 -12.83 13.18 6.04
C THR A 158 -13.12 12.44 4.73
N SER A 159 -13.11 13.13 3.59
CA SER A 159 -13.21 12.54 2.25
C SER A 159 -11.91 12.64 1.45
N PRO A 160 -11.67 11.76 0.47
CA PRO A 160 -10.56 11.89 -0.47
C PRO A 160 -10.51 13.26 -1.16
N GLU A 161 -11.67 13.81 -1.57
CA GLU A 161 -11.77 15.14 -2.18
C GLU A 161 -11.18 16.23 -1.28
N ARG A 162 -11.51 16.24 0.02
CA ARG A 162 -10.96 17.24 0.97
C ARG A 162 -9.46 17.09 1.16
N VAL A 163 -8.93 15.86 1.14
CA VAL A 163 -7.49 15.60 1.20
C VAL A 163 -6.80 16.15 -0.06
N VAL A 164 -7.34 15.88 -1.25
CA VAL A 164 -6.80 16.41 -2.51
C VAL A 164 -6.88 17.92 -2.56
N GLN A 165 -8.02 18.51 -2.17
CA GLN A 165 -8.21 19.96 -2.10
C GLN A 165 -7.20 20.60 -1.14
N HIS A 166 -6.94 19.97 0.01
CA HIS A 166 -5.94 20.45 0.95
C HIS A 166 -4.52 20.45 0.36
N LEU A 167 -4.18 19.45 -0.45
CA LEU A 167 -2.88 19.33 -1.11
C LEU A 167 -2.73 20.33 -2.25
N CYS A 168 -3.74 20.41 -3.12
CA CYS A 168 -3.72 21.24 -4.32
C CYS A 168 -4.10 22.71 -4.07
N LYS A 169 -4.62 23.03 -2.88
CA LYS A 169 -5.16 24.36 -2.51
C LYS A 169 -6.28 24.86 -3.42
N ARG A 170 -6.94 23.94 -4.13
CA ARG A 170 -8.07 24.17 -5.03
C ARG A 170 -8.89 22.89 -5.15
N ARG A 171 -10.14 23.01 -5.57
CA ARG A 171 -10.95 21.84 -5.94
C ARG A 171 -10.34 21.18 -7.19
N VAL A 172 -10.29 19.85 -7.18
CA VAL A 172 -9.80 19.03 -8.29
C VAL A 172 -10.81 17.93 -8.49
N GLU A 173 -11.33 17.84 -9.71
CA GLU A 173 -12.24 16.75 -10.09
C GLU A 173 -11.48 15.43 -10.13
N PRO A 174 -12.09 14.33 -9.67
CA PRO A 174 -11.48 13.01 -9.78
C PRO A 174 -11.26 12.65 -11.25
N PRO A 175 -10.13 11.99 -11.60
CA PRO A 175 -9.91 11.52 -12.95
C PRO A 175 -10.90 10.39 -13.30
N GLU A 176 -11.13 10.20 -14.59
CA GLU A 176 -11.91 9.07 -15.07
C GLU A 176 -11.21 7.75 -14.71
N LEU A 177 -11.95 6.86 -14.03
CA LEU A 177 -11.42 5.58 -13.59
C LEU A 177 -11.40 4.57 -14.75
N PRO A 178 -10.31 3.81 -14.96
CA PRO A 178 -10.26 2.78 -16.00
C PRO A 178 -11.39 1.75 -15.89
N ALA A 179 -11.91 1.29 -17.03
CA ALA A 179 -13.06 0.37 -17.07
C ALA A 179 -12.85 -0.91 -16.24
N ASP A 180 -11.64 -1.47 -16.26
CA ASP A 180 -11.33 -2.66 -15.47
C ASP A 180 -11.25 -2.37 -13.96
N LEU A 181 -10.92 -1.15 -13.54
CA LEU A 181 -11.03 -0.70 -12.15
C LEU A 181 -12.52 -0.56 -11.77
N GLN A 182 -13.36 -0.03 -12.65
CA GLN A 182 -14.81 0.08 -12.41
C GLN A 182 -15.45 -1.30 -12.20
N HIS A 183 -15.10 -2.30 -13.01
CA HIS A 183 -15.55 -3.68 -12.80
C HIS A 183 -15.13 -4.24 -11.44
N TRP A 184 -13.90 -3.94 -11.01
CA TRP A 184 -13.43 -4.35 -9.69
C TRP A 184 -14.18 -3.63 -8.55
N ILE A 185 -14.50 -2.34 -8.72
CA ILE A 185 -15.33 -1.59 -7.76
C ILE A 185 -16.72 -2.22 -7.64
N ALA A 186 -17.39 -2.46 -8.77
CA ALA A 186 -18.70 -3.10 -8.80
C ALA A 186 -18.69 -4.49 -8.15
N TYR A 187 -17.65 -5.30 -8.40
CA TYR A 187 -17.45 -6.58 -7.71
C TYR A 187 -17.40 -6.41 -6.18
N ASN A 188 -16.63 -5.46 -5.67
CA ASN A 188 -16.51 -5.22 -4.23
C ASN A 188 -17.81 -4.69 -3.62
N GLU A 189 -18.59 -3.91 -4.37
CA GLU A 189 -19.90 -3.41 -3.93
C GLU A 189 -20.92 -4.55 -3.82
N ALA A 190 -21.01 -5.40 -4.84
CA ALA A 190 -21.86 -6.58 -4.82
C ALA A 190 -21.47 -7.53 -3.67
N SER A 191 -20.17 -7.81 -3.52
CA SER A 191 -19.64 -8.61 -2.41
C SER A 191 -20.00 -8.01 -1.05
N SER A 192 -19.87 -6.69 -0.90
CA SER A 192 -20.22 -6.00 0.33
C SER A 192 -21.72 -6.04 0.64
N GLN A 193 -22.60 -6.03 -0.37
CA GLN A 193 -24.04 -6.16 -0.18
C GLN A 193 -24.42 -7.57 0.28
N LEU A 194 -23.83 -8.60 -0.34
CA LEU A 194 -24.01 -10.00 0.05
C LEU A 194 -23.60 -10.23 1.51
N LEU A 195 -22.40 -9.78 1.90
CA LEU A 195 -21.92 -9.93 3.27
C LEU A 195 -22.80 -9.21 4.31
N ARG A 196 -23.41 -8.07 3.96
CA ARG A 196 -24.37 -7.38 4.85
C ARG A 196 -25.66 -8.17 5.03
N ALA A 197 -26.18 -8.74 3.94
CA ALA A 197 -27.37 -9.58 3.98
C ALA A 197 -27.13 -10.84 4.82
N GLU A 198 -25.98 -11.50 4.65
CA GLU A 198 -25.57 -12.67 5.44
C GLU A 198 -25.43 -12.35 6.94
N SER A 199 -24.94 -11.16 7.26
CA SER A 199 -24.71 -10.75 8.66
C SER A 199 -26.01 -10.41 9.42
N GLY A 200 -27.17 -10.39 8.76
CA GLY A 200 -28.43 -9.93 9.34
C GLY A 200 -28.43 -8.44 9.71
N LEU A 201 -27.38 -7.70 9.33
CA LEU A 201 -27.18 -6.27 9.63
C LEU A 201 -27.91 -5.39 8.62
N GLY A 202 -29.17 -5.74 8.32
CA GLY A 202 -29.95 -5.18 7.20
C GLY A 202 -30.15 -3.66 7.21
N HIS A 203 -29.85 -2.94 8.30
CA HIS A 203 -30.07 -1.49 8.38
C HIS A 203 -29.17 -0.74 9.37
N VAL A 204 -27.95 -1.21 9.65
CA VAL A 204 -27.02 -0.39 10.46
C VAL A 204 -26.28 0.57 9.53
N VAL A 205 -26.78 1.82 9.46
CA VAL A 205 -26.12 2.95 8.80
C VAL A 205 -24.71 3.09 9.38
N LYS A 206 -23.70 2.88 8.55
CA LYS A 206 -22.29 3.11 8.91
C LYS A 206 -22.02 4.62 8.83
N ASP A 207 -22.32 5.34 9.90
CA ASP A 207 -21.84 6.70 10.14
C ASP A 207 -21.54 6.87 11.63
N GLN A 208 -20.36 6.35 12.07
CA GLN A 208 -19.52 6.88 13.15
C GLN A 208 -18.06 6.49 12.90
#